data_AF-A0A7J9IN53-F1
#
_entry.id   AF-A0A7J9IN53-F1
#
_cell.length_a   1.000
_cell.length_b   1.000
_cell.length_c   1.000
_cell.angle_alpha   90.00
_cell.angle_beta   90.00
_cell.angle_gamma   90.00
#
_symmetry.space_group_name_H-M   'P 1'
#
loop_
_entity.id
_entity.type
_entity.pdbx_description
1 polymer ?
#
loop_
_entity_poly.entity_id
_entity_poly.type
_entity_poly.pdbx_seq_one_letter_code
_entity_poly.pdbx_strand_id
1 'polypeptide(L)'
;HKKGSDQGKGSKGSGARSFTFRELATATRNFRETNLLGEGGFGRVFKGRLETGEIVAVKQLNHDGLQGYQEFIVEVLMLSLLHHVNLVTLIGYCTAGDQRLLVYEYMPMGSLEDHLF
;
A
#
# COMPACT_ATOMS: atom_id res chain seq x y z
N HIS A 1 -28.07 2.38 13.93
CA HIS A 1 -27.12 3.25 14.64
C HIS A 1 -25.75 2.58 14.67
N LYS A 2 -24.78 3.17 13.96
CA LYS A 2 -23.42 2.66 13.71
C LYS A 2 -22.51 3.10 14.86
N LYS A 3 -21.89 2.16 15.59
CA LYS A 3 -20.63 2.36 16.35
C LYS A 3 -19.61 1.47 15.65
N GLY A 4 -18.46 1.91 15.17
CA GLY A 4 -17.57 2.91 15.75
C GLY A 4 -16.59 2.20 16.67
N SER A 5 -15.59 1.54 16.09
CA SER A 5 -14.44 1.02 16.83
C SER A 5 -13.20 1.19 15.96
N ASP A 6 -12.65 2.38 16.13
CA ASP A 6 -11.28 2.78 15.83
C ASP A 6 -10.35 2.03 16.80
N GLN A 7 -9.39 1.27 16.30
CA GLN A 7 -8.29 0.75 17.11
C GLN A 7 -6.98 0.91 16.34
N GLY A 8 -6.40 2.11 16.49
CA GLY A 8 -4.97 2.30 16.41
C GLY A 8 -4.31 1.73 17.66
N LYS A 9 -3.53 0.66 17.50
CA LYS A 9 -2.49 0.27 18.45
C LYS A 9 -1.32 -0.34 17.66
N GLY A 10 -0.40 0.52 17.23
CA GLY A 10 0.88 0.09 16.68
C GLY A 10 1.71 -0.56 17.78
N SER A 11 1.69 -1.90 17.85
CA SER A 11 2.76 -2.65 18.51
C SER A 11 3.89 -2.83 17.50
N LYS A 12 5.14 -2.59 17.93
CA LYS A 12 6.32 -3.01 17.18
C LYS A 12 6.39 -4.54 17.22
N GLY A 13 5.66 -5.19 16.33
CA GLY A 13 5.82 -6.59 15.96
C GLY A 13 6.48 -6.66 14.57
N SER A 14 7.20 -7.74 14.30
CA SER A 14 7.89 -8.03 13.02
C SER A 14 6.91 -8.34 11.87
N GLY A 15 5.84 -7.55 11.72
CA GLY A 15 4.77 -7.77 10.75
C GLY A 15 4.27 -6.46 10.15
N ALA A 16 3.64 -6.58 8.97
CA ALA A 16 3.10 -5.47 8.21
C ALA A 16 2.12 -4.62 9.05
N ARG A 17 2.31 -3.29 9.03
CA ARG A 17 1.49 -2.34 9.80
C ARG A 17 0.09 -2.21 9.20
N SER A 18 -0.94 -2.13 10.04
CA SER A 18 -2.29 -1.76 9.58
C SER A 18 -2.42 -0.24 9.53
N PHE A 19 -2.88 0.28 8.39
CA PHE A 19 -3.18 1.69 8.16
C PHE A 19 -4.68 1.90 7.93
N THR A 20 -5.18 3.04 8.37
CA THR A 20 -6.51 3.53 8.00
C THR A 20 -6.50 4.13 6.60
N PHE A 21 -7.66 4.08 5.93
CA PHE A 21 -7.81 4.73 4.62
C PHE A 21 -7.52 6.23 4.71
N ARG A 22 -7.90 6.89 5.81
CA ARG A 22 -7.69 8.33 6.01
C ARG A 22 -6.21 8.69 6.09
N GLU A 23 -5.41 7.87 6.78
CA GLU A 23 -3.95 8.08 6.84
C GLU A 23 -3.34 7.98 5.44
N LEU A 24 -3.69 6.95 4.67
CA LEU A 24 -3.14 6.77 3.31
C LEU A 24 -3.67 7.81 2.31
N ALA A 25 -4.93 8.22 2.44
CA ALA A 25 -5.48 9.33 1.66
C ALA A 25 -4.73 10.62 1.98
N THR A 26 -4.48 10.93 3.25
CA THR A 26 -3.71 12.12 3.64
C THR A 26 -2.29 12.06 3.09
N ALA A 27 -1.62 10.91 3.24
CA ALA A 27 -0.25 10.69 2.78
C ALA A 27 -0.09 10.87 1.26
N THR A 28 -1.10 10.46 0.48
CA THR A 28 -1.11 10.56 -0.99
C THR A 28 -1.77 11.84 -1.50
N ARG A 29 -2.15 12.77 -0.62
CA ARG A 29 -2.92 13.99 -0.94
C ARG A 29 -4.23 13.68 -1.66
N ASN A 30 -4.97 12.70 -1.15
CA ASN A 30 -6.19 12.10 -1.68
C ASN A 30 -5.97 11.44 -3.05
N PHE A 31 -4.93 10.60 -3.17
CA PHE A 31 -4.62 9.86 -4.40
C PHE A 31 -4.53 10.76 -5.64
N ARG A 32 -3.89 11.92 -5.48
CA ARG A 32 -3.73 12.90 -6.56
C ARG A 32 -2.88 12.34 -7.69
N GLU A 33 -3.27 12.65 -8.92
CA GLU A 33 -2.57 12.24 -10.14
C GLU A 33 -1.09 12.68 -10.17
N THR A 34 -0.78 13.84 -9.58
CA THR A 34 0.61 14.32 -9.46
C THR A 34 1.51 13.42 -8.63
N ASN A 35 0.93 12.49 -7.87
CA ASN A 35 1.62 11.49 -7.07
C ASN A 35 1.55 10.10 -7.71
N LEU A 36 0.92 9.91 -8.87
CA LEU A 36 0.89 8.62 -9.54
C LEU A 36 2.32 8.23 -9.97
N LEU A 37 2.73 7.03 -9.58
CA LEU A 37 4.00 6.41 -9.94
C LEU A 37 3.83 5.41 -11.09
N GLY A 38 2.65 4.80 -11.21
CA GLY A 38 2.33 3.85 -12.27
C GLY A 38 0.92 3.30 -12.14
N GLU A 39 0.42 2.76 -13.25
CA GLU A 39 -0.92 2.18 -13.37
C GLU A 39 -0.87 0.97 -14.30
N GLY A 40 -1.61 -0.09 -13.95
CA GLY A 40 -1.72 -1.29 -14.78
C GLY A 40 -2.85 -2.21 -14.33
N GLY A 41 -2.84 -3.45 -14.83
CA GLY A 41 -3.90 -4.43 -14.54
C GLY A 41 -4.06 -4.79 -13.06
N PHE A 42 -3.06 -4.50 -12.24
CA PHE A 42 -3.04 -4.75 -10.78
C PHE A 42 -3.38 -3.51 -9.95
N GLY A 43 -3.81 -2.44 -10.60
CA GLY A 43 -4.20 -1.18 -9.96
C GLY A 43 -3.17 -0.06 -10.09
N ARG A 44 -3.31 0.92 -9.21
CA ARG A 44 -2.62 2.22 -9.30
C ARG A 44 -1.65 2.37 -8.13
N VAL A 45 -0.46 2.89 -8.40
CA VAL A 45 0.58 3.08 -7.38
C VAL A 45 0.83 4.57 -7.20
N PHE A 46 0.72 5.06 -5.97
CA PHE A 46 0.90 6.47 -5.63
C PHE A 46 2.06 6.68 -4.68
N LYS A 47 2.80 7.77 -4.87
CA LYS A 47 3.77 8.28 -3.90
C LYS A 47 3.03 8.88 -2.70
N GLY A 48 3.39 8.43 -1.51
CA GLY A 48 2.88 8.94 -0.25
C GLY A 48 3.99 9.47 0.66
N ARG A 49 3.62 10.39 1.56
CA ARG A 49 4.44 10.76 2.72
C ARG A 49 3.62 10.51 3.98
N LEU A 50 4.03 9.54 4.79
CA LEU A 50 3.40 9.25 6.08
C LEU A 50 3.62 10.41 7.06
N GLU A 51 2.82 10.48 8.12
CA GLU A 51 2.98 11.49 9.19
C GLU A 51 4.35 11.41 9.87
N THR A 52 4.97 10.23 9.88
CA THR A 52 6.34 10.00 10.35
C THR A 52 7.41 10.67 9.47
N GLY A 53 7.03 11.19 8.30
CA GLY A 53 7.93 11.76 7.29
C GLY A 53 8.44 10.74 6.26
N GLU A 54 8.23 9.45 6.50
CA GLU A 54 8.61 8.32 5.64
C GLU A 54 7.93 8.41 4.26
N ILE A 55 8.71 8.26 3.18
CA ILE A 55 8.19 8.20 1.82
C ILE A 55 7.87 6.75 1.48
N VAL A 56 6.67 6.53 0.95
CA VAL A 56 6.13 5.20 0.65
C VAL A 56 5.51 5.15 -0.74
N ALA A 57 5.38 3.94 -1.28
CA ALA A 57 4.53 3.66 -2.43
C ALA A 57 3.24 2.99 -1.96
N VAL A 58 2.09 3.58 -2.28
CA VAL A 58 0.77 3.09 -1.91
C VAL A 58 0.10 2.51 -3.15
N LYS A 59 0.00 1.19 -3.22
CA LYS A 59 -0.70 0.48 -4.29
C LYS A 59 -2.16 0.32 -3.91
N GLN A 60 -3.05 0.91 -4.69
CA GLN A 60 -4.49 0.70 -4.64
C GLN A 60 -4.84 -0.40 -5.63
N LEU A 61 -5.28 -1.55 -5.14
CA LEU A 61 -5.68 -2.67 -6.01
C LEU A 61 -7.02 -2.36 -6.69
N ASN A 62 -7.21 -2.89 -7.90
CA ASN A 62 -8.46 -2.75 -8.63
C ASN A 62 -9.63 -3.43 -7.89
N HIS A 63 -10.81 -2.83 -8.00
CA HIS A 63 -12.03 -3.31 -7.37
C HIS A 63 -12.72 -4.41 -8.20
N ASP A 64 -11.97 -5.40 -8.67
CA ASP A 64 -12.47 -6.41 -9.63
C ASP A 64 -13.14 -7.62 -8.93
N GLY A 65 -13.73 -7.41 -7.75
CA GLY A 65 -14.44 -8.45 -7.00
C GLY A 65 -13.51 -9.52 -6.41
N LEU A 66 -13.78 -10.80 -6.72
CA LEU A 66 -13.07 -11.96 -6.14
C LEU A 66 -11.57 -12.00 -6.52
N GLN A 67 -11.21 -11.51 -7.71
CA GLN A 67 -9.84 -11.51 -8.18
C GLN A 67 -8.96 -10.55 -7.36
N GLY A 68 -9.39 -9.30 -7.18
CA GLY A 68 -8.65 -8.33 -6.35
C GLY A 68 -8.51 -8.74 -4.88
N TYR A 69 -9.47 -9.52 -4.35
CA TYR A 69 -9.37 -10.07 -3.00
C TYR A 69 -8.34 -11.20 -2.90
N GLN A 70 -8.28 -12.10 -3.88
CA GLN A 70 -7.26 -13.15 -3.93
C GLN A 70 -5.86 -12.56 -4.13
N GLU A 71 -5.72 -11.60 -5.03
CA GLU A 71 -4.47 -10.86 -5.24
C GLU A 71 -4.00 -10.19 -3.94
N PHE A 72 -4.92 -9.53 -3.22
CA PHE A 72 -4.61 -8.95 -1.91
C PHE A 72 -4.13 -9.99 -0.89
N ILE A 73 -4.81 -11.13 -0.75
CA ILE A 73 -4.42 -12.18 0.20
C ILE A 73 -3.03 -12.72 -0.15
N VAL A 74 -2.80 -13.03 -1.44
CA VAL A 74 -1.51 -13.56 -1.90
C VAL A 74 -0.40 -12.56 -1.63
N GLU A 75 -0.60 -11.29 -1.96
CA GLU A 75 0.42 -10.26 -1.83
C GLU A 75 0.75 -9.98 -0.35
N VAL A 76 -0.26 -9.95 0.52
CA VAL A 76 -0.05 -9.83 1.98
C VAL A 76 0.67 -11.06 2.55
N LEU A 77 0.25 -12.28 2.20
CA LEU A 77 0.86 -13.50 2.73
C LEU A 77 2.31 -13.66 2.25
N MET A 78 2.57 -13.49 0.95
CA MET A 78 3.90 -13.69 0.37
C MET A 78 4.88 -12.63 0.85
N LEU A 79 4.50 -11.35 0.83
CA LEU A 79 5.42 -10.25 1.16
C LEU A 79 5.57 -10.02 2.67
N SER A 80 4.63 -10.52 3.50
CA SER A 80 4.86 -10.56 4.94
C SER A 80 5.87 -11.65 5.34
N LEU A 81 6.01 -12.71 4.53
CA LEU A 81 6.90 -13.85 4.80
C LEU A 81 8.28 -13.70 4.13
N LEU A 82 8.37 -12.98 3.01
CA LEU A 82 9.58 -12.83 2.22
C LEU A 82 10.25 -11.48 2.46
N HIS A 83 11.24 -11.45 3.35
CA HIS A 83 12.14 -10.32 3.53
C HIS A 83 13.49 -10.63 2.85
N HIS A 84 13.76 -9.98 1.71
CA HIS A 84 15.01 -10.16 0.96
C HIS A 84 15.46 -8.84 0.32
N VAL A 85 16.77 -8.60 0.24
CA VAL A 85 17.37 -7.35 -0.26
C VAL A 85 16.98 -6.99 -1.70
N ASN A 86 16.57 -7.98 -2.50
CA ASN A 86 16.14 -7.79 -3.89
C ASN A 86 14.61 -7.77 -4.06
N LEU A 87 13.85 -7.77 -2.97
CA LEU A 87 12.38 -7.68 -3.00
C LEU A 87 11.95 -6.39 -2.31
N VAL A 88 10.95 -5.72 -2.89
CA VAL A 88 10.36 -4.54 -2.27
C VAL A 88 9.70 -4.91 -0.93
N THR A 89 10.01 -4.14 0.10
CA THR A 89 9.52 -4.40 1.45
C THR A 89 8.07 -3.95 1.59
N LEU A 90 7.19 -4.86 2.00
CA LEU A 90 5.83 -4.53 2.41
C LEU A 90 5.85 -3.92 3.82
N ILE A 91 5.59 -2.62 3.89
CA ILE A 91 5.53 -1.86 5.15
C ILE A 91 4.21 -2.11 5.87
N GLY A 92 3.11 -2.23 5.12
CA GLY A 92 1.77 -2.35 5.69
C GLY A 92 0.65 -2.45 4.68
N TYR A 93 -0.58 -2.42 5.17
CA TYR A 93 -1.78 -2.58 4.36
C TYR A 93 -2.98 -1.82 4.95
N CYS A 94 -4.02 -1.63 4.14
CA CYS A 94 -5.31 -1.11 4.55
C CYS A 94 -6.44 -1.98 3.99
N THR A 95 -7.38 -2.39 4.86
CA THR A 95 -8.56 -3.21 4.53
C THR A 95 -9.88 -2.50 4.87
N ALA A 96 -9.90 -1.17 4.85
CA ALA A 96 -11.08 -0.41 5.25
C ALA A 96 -12.23 -0.55 4.21
N GLY A 97 -13.29 -1.26 4.59
CA GLY A 97 -14.43 -1.52 3.70
C GLY A 97 -13.99 -2.37 2.50
N ASP A 98 -14.28 -1.88 1.29
CA ASP A 98 -13.87 -2.52 0.03
C ASP A 98 -12.49 -2.06 -0.46
N GLN A 99 -11.86 -1.13 0.26
CA GLN A 99 -10.53 -0.65 -0.09
C GLN A 99 -9.48 -1.70 0.26
N ARG A 100 -8.63 -2.02 -0.70
CA ARG A 100 -7.46 -2.89 -0.53
C ARG A 100 -6.24 -2.12 -0.97
N LEU A 101 -5.50 -1.61 0.01
CA LEU A 101 -4.26 -0.89 -0.25
C LEU A 101 -3.08 -1.61 0.37
N LEU A 102 -1.95 -1.55 -0.32
CA LEU A 102 -0.67 -2.06 0.13
C LEU A 102 0.32 -0.91 0.18
N VAL A 103 1.14 -0.89 1.21
CA VAL A 103 2.12 0.16 1.47
C VAL A 103 3.50 -0.45 1.40
N TYR A 104 4.32 0.04 0.48
CA TYR A 104 5.67 -0.42 0.22
C TYR A 104 6.69 0.67 0.52
N GLU A 105 7.94 0.27 0.69
CA GLU A 105 9.04 1.21 0.58
C GLU A 105 9.03 1.88 -0.79
N TYR A 106 9.41 3.16 -0.82
CA TYR A 106 9.53 3.89 -2.07
C TYR A 106 10.89 3.64 -2.72
N MET A 107 10.87 3.22 -3.98
CA MET A 107 12.07 3.03 -4.79
C MET A 107 12.38 4.33 -5.55
N PRO A 108 13.39 5.13 -5.13
CA PRO A 108 13.64 6.45 -5.70
C PRO A 108 14.16 6.39 -7.14
N MET A 109 14.74 5.27 -7.53
CA MET A 109 15.19 5.05 -8.91
C MET A 109 14.03 4.67 -9.84
N GLY A 110 12.79 4.53 -9.37
CA GLY A 110 11.69 4.13 -10.24
C GLY A 110 11.74 2.65 -10.64
N SER A 111 10.98 2.30 -11.66
CA SER A 111 10.85 0.93 -12.17
C SER A 111 11.98 0.59 -13.15
N LEU A 112 12.19 -0.70 -13.40
CA LEU A 112 13.14 -1.12 -14.43
C LEU A 112 12.72 -0.65 -15.83
N GLU A 113 11.41 -0.53 -16.09
CA GLU A 113 10.87 -0.03 -17.36
C GLU A 113 11.37 1.39 -17.64
N ASP A 114 11.39 2.25 -16.62
CA ASP A 114 11.90 3.64 -16.70
C ASP A 114 13.39 3.75 -17.06
N HIS A 115 14.16 2.67 -16.87
CA HIS A 115 15.60 2.64 -17.20
C HIS A 115 15.92 1.95 -18.53
N LEU A 116 14.95 1.26 -19.12
CA LEU A 116 15.14 0.51 -20.35
C LEU A 116 14.53 1.21 -21.57
N PHE A 117 13.58 2.12 -21.37
CA PHE A 117 12.82 2.83 -22.41
C PHE A 117 12.69 4.32 -22.10
#